data_AF-A0A3N5GDV4-F1
#
_entry.id   AF-A0A3N5GDV4-F1
#
_cell.length_a   1.000
_cell.length_b   1.000
_cell.length_c   1.000
_cell.angle_alpha   90.00
_cell.angle_beta   90.00
_cell.angle_gamma   90.00
#
_symmetry.space_group_name_H-M   'P 1'
#
loop_
_entity.id
_entity.type
_entity.pdbx_description
1 polymer ?
#
loop_
_entity_poly.entity_id
_entity_poly.type
_entity_poly.pdbx_seq_one_letter_code
_entity_poly.pdbx_strand_id
1 'polypeptide(L)'
;MAEGAGNSIVRARPGTLFLVATPIGNLGDLAPRAAEVLRDADLLLAEDTRHTGQLLHACGLQRAPGTLESLHEHNERERVPRLIERLQAGA
;
A
#
# COMPACT_ATOMS: atom_id res chain seq x y z
N MET A 1 -2.69 48.30 14.13
CA MET A 1 -1.90 47.77 15.26
C MET A 1 -2.83 46.84 16.05
N ALA A 2 -2.79 45.51 15.97
CA ALA A 2 -1.79 44.59 15.45
C ALA A 2 -2.49 43.49 14.61
N GLU A 3 -1.83 43.14 13.51
CA GLU A 3 -2.17 42.08 12.57
C GLU A 3 -1.54 40.78 13.09
N GLY A 4 -2.34 39.77 13.40
CA GLY A 4 -1.89 38.48 13.93
C GLY A 4 -1.52 37.53 12.80
N ALA A 5 -0.23 37.31 12.60
CA ALA A 5 0.32 36.32 11.68
C ALA A 5 0.19 34.88 12.21
N GLY A 6 -0.03 33.92 11.29
CA GLY A 6 0.51 32.57 11.39
C GLY A 6 -0.38 31.47 11.97
N ASN A 7 -0.99 30.65 11.10
CA ASN A 7 -0.54 29.28 10.85
C ASN A 7 -1.44 28.65 9.78
N SER A 8 -0.97 28.56 8.54
CA SER A 8 -1.64 27.72 7.54
C SER A 8 -1.46 26.27 7.98
N ILE A 9 -2.46 25.72 8.68
CA ILE A 9 -2.51 24.31 9.02
C ILE A 9 -2.52 23.49 7.73
N VAL A 10 -1.35 23.06 7.26
CA VAL A 10 -1.27 22.11 6.15
C VAL A 10 -1.89 20.82 6.66
N ARG A 11 -3.17 20.60 6.32
CA ARG A 11 -3.83 19.30 6.52
C ARG A 11 -3.10 18.32 5.61
N ALA A 12 -2.32 17.41 6.19
CA ALA A 12 -1.78 16.28 5.46
C ALA A 12 -2.95 15.54 4.80
N ARG A 13 -2.83 15.22 3.51
CA ARG A 13 -3.83 14.42 2.82
C ARG A 13 -3.67 12.96 3.27
N PRO A 14 -4.77 12.25 3.61
CA PRO A 14 -4.68 10.84 3.92
C PRO A 14 -4.17 10.05 2.71
N GLY A 15 -3.52 8.93 2.98
CA GLY A 15 -3.09 7.93 2.02
C GLY A 15 -4.27 7.24 1.37
N THR A 16 -3.99 6.51 0.30
CA THR A 16 -5.01 5.83 -0.51
C THR A 16 -4.84 4.32 -0.42
N LEU A 17 -5.89 3.63 0.01
CA LEU A 17 -5.95 2.17 -0.07
C LEU A 17 -6.37 1.75 -1.49
N PHE A 18 -5.48 1.05 -2.19
CA PHE A 18 -5.80 0.42 -3.46
C PHE A 18 -6.12 -1.06 -3.25
N LEU A 19 -7.26 -1.50 -3.76
CA LEU A 19 -7.57 -2.91 -3.90
C LEU A 19 -7.16 -3.38 -5.29
N VAL A 20 -6.16 -4.26 -5.36
CA VAL A 20 -5.60 -4.76 -6.61
C VAL A 20 -5.89 -6.25 -6.73
N ALA A 21 -6.68 -6.62 -7.75
CA ALA A 21 -6.87 -8.02 -8.08
C ALA A 21 -5.58 -8.59 -8.70
N THR A 22 -5.17 -9.79 -8.25
CA THR A 22 -4.05 -10.53 -8.84
C THR A 22 -4.56 -11.53 -9.87
N PRO A 23 -3.83 -11.76 -10.98
CA PRO A 23 -4.20 -12.80 -11.93
C PRO A 23 -4.25 -14.19 -11.29
N ILE A 24 -5.19 -15.02 -11.72
CA ILE A 24 -5.36 -16.41 -11.24
C ILE A 24 -4.49 -17.43 -12.00
N GLY A 25 -3.54 -16.96 -12.82
CA GLY A 25 -2.59 -17.82 -13.51
C GLY A 25 -1.81 -17.14 -14.63
N ASN A 26 -2.48 -16.37 -15.49
CA ASN A 26 -1.82 -15.70 -16.61
C ASN A 26 -1.36 -14.29 -16.20
N LEU A 27 -0.03 -14.07 -16.16
CA LEU A 27 0.54 -12.76 -15.83
C LEU A 27 0.14 -11.65 -16.81
N GLY A 28 -0.20 -12.00 -18.05
CA GLY A 28 -0.69 -11.05 -19.05
C GLY A 28 -2.02 -10.40 -18.71
N ASP A 29 -2.77 -10.96 -17.76
CA ASP A 29 -4.05 -10.42 -17.30
C ASP A 29 -3.87 -9.30 -16.26
N LEU A 30 -2.63 -9.05 -15.80
CA LEU A 30 -2.36 -7.95 -14.89
C LEU A 30 -2.48 -6.61 -15.63
N ALA A 31 -3.45 -5.80 -15.23
CA ALA A 31 -3.65 -4.48 -15.83
C ALA A 31 -2.40 -3.59 -15.65
N PRO A 32 -2.03 -2.75 -16.63
CA PRO A 32 -0.90 -1.83 -16.51
C PRO A 32 -1.00 -0.94 -15.26
N ARG A 33 -2.21 -0.45 -14.95
CA ARG A 33 -2.48 0.35 -13.75
C ARG A 33 -2.27 -0.43 -12.45
N ALA A 34 -2.56 -1.73 -12.43
CA ALA A 34 -2.28 -2.57 -11.27
C ALA A 34 -0.77 -2.70 -11.05
N ALA A 35 0.00 -2.93 -12.11
CA ALA A 35 1.47 -2.99 -12.03
C ALA A 35 2.09 -1.67 -11.53
N GLU A 36 1.55 -0.52 -11.94
CA GLU A 36 1.94 0.80 -11.40
C GLU A 36 1.68 0.89 -9.89
N VAL A 37 0.46 0.56 -9.46
CA VAL A 37 0.10 0.61 -8.03
C VAL A 37 0.98 -0.34 -7.20
N LEU A 38 1.21 -1.57 -7.67
CA LEU A 38 2.05 -2.55 -6.97
C LEU A 38 3.51 -2.09 -6.86
N ARG A 39 3.99 -1.30 -7.82
CA ARG A 39 5.35 -0.74 -7.85
C ARG A 39 5.48 0.44 -6.90
N ASP A 40 4.53 1.37 -6.95
CA ASP A 40 4.66 2.69 -6.35
C ASP A 40 4.10 2.77 -4.92
N ALA A 41 3.29 1.79 -4.50
CA ALA A 41 2.74 1.76 -3.15
C ALA A 41 3.84 1.62 -2.07
N ASP A 42 3.76 2.50 -1.06
CA ASP A 42 4.67 2.52 0.10
C ASP A 42 4.63 1.21 0.89
N LEU A 43 3.45 0.58 0.96
CA LEU A 43 3.21 -0.70 1.61
C LEU A 43 2.31 -1.59 0.75
N LEU A 44 2.64 -2.88 0.66
CA LEU A 44 1.78 -3.87 0.05
C LEU A 44 1.36 -4.89 1.12
N LEU A 45 0.06 -5.10 1.19
CA LEU A 45 -0.58 -6.06 2.08
C LEU A 45 -1.06 -7.22 1.23
N ALA A 46 -0.66 -8.43 1.58
CA ALA A 46 -1.06 -9.65 0.88
C ALA A 46 -1.44 -10.74 1.87
N GLU A 47 -2.37 -11.62 1.51
CA GLU A 47 -2.68 -12.79 2.32
C GLU A 47 -1.48 -13.75 2.38
N ASP A 48 -0.94 -14.10 1.21
CA ASP A 48 0.30 -14.88 1.06
C ASP A 48 1.41 -14.03 0.42
N THR A 49 2.35 -13.59 1.24
CA THR A 49 3.49 -12.77 0.79
C THR A 49 4.49 -13.54 -0.06
N ARG A 50 4.53 -14.87 0.01
CA ARG A 50 5.41 -15.69 -0.84
C ARG A 50 4.88 -15.71 -2.26
N HIS A 51 3.57 -15.95 -2.42
CA HIS A 51 2.93 -15.92 -3.73
C HIS A 51 2.99 -14.52 -4.34
N THR A 52 2.65 -13.48 -3.56
CA THR A 52 2.78 -12.10 -4.05
C THR A 52 4.22 -11.75 -4.39
N GLY A 53 5.21 -12.23 -3.62
CA GLY A 53 6.63 -12.07 -3.96
C GLY A 53 7.00 -12.68 -5.32
N GLN A 54 6.48 -13.86 -5.63
CA GLN A 54 6.67 -14.50 -6.95
C GLN A 54 6.01 -13.72 -8.08
N LEU A 55 4.78 -13.23 -7.88
CA LEU A 55 4.08 -12.37 -8.84
C LEU A 55 4.92 -11.12 -9.14
N LEU A 56 5.37 -10.41 -8.10
CA LEU A 56 6.19 -9.21 -8.26
C LEU A 56 7.49 -9.53 -9.02
N HIS A 57 8.17 -10.62 -8.66
CA HIS A 57 9.38 -11.07 -9.37
C HIS A 57 9.12 -11.35 -10.85
N ALA A 58 8.05 -12.07 -11.17
CA ALA A 58 7.70 -12.41 -12.55
C ALA A 58 7.28 -11.19 -13.37
N CYS A 59 6.74 -10.14 -12.72
CA CYS A 59 6.45 -8.85 -13.34
C CYS A 59 7.67 -7.90 -13.41
N GLY A 60 8.85 -8.33 -12.95
CA GLY A 60 10.06 -7.50 -12.91
C GLY A 60 9.97 -6.35 -11.88
N LEU A 61 9.08 -6.47 -10.89
CA LEU A 61 8.89 -5.49 -9.83
C LEU A 61 9.76 -5.84 -8.63
N GLN A 62 10.63 -4.92 -8.24
CA GLN A 62 11.47 -5.02 -7.04
C GLN A 62 10.91 -4.13 -5.96
N ARG A 63 10.96 -4.59 -4.70
CA ARG A 63 10.48 -3.82 -3.55
C ARG A 63 11.53 -3.78 -2.45
N ALA A 64 11.53 -2.69 -1.69
CA ALA A 64 12.45 -2.55 -0.57
C ALA A 64 12.12 -3.57 0.53
N PRO A 65 13.12 -4.08 1.27
CA PRO A 65 12.87 -5.00 2.39
C PRO A 65 11.88 -4.40 3.39
N GLY A 66 10.95 -5.24 3.88
CA GLY A 66 9.95 -4.82 4.87
C GLY A 66 8.75 -4.04 4.33
N THR A 67 8.62 -3.88 3.00
CA THR A 67 7.47 -3.19 2.38
C THR A 67 6.34 -4.12 1.94
N LEU A 68 6.54 -5.44 2.00
CA LEU A 68 5.53 -6.48 1.74
C LEU A 68 5.20 -7.19 3.05
N GLU A 69 3.98 -7.05 3.53
CA GLU A 69 3.55 -7.59 4.84
C GLU A 69 2.28 -8.45 4.70
N SER A 70 2.18 -9.53 5.51
CA SER A 70 1.06 -10.47 5.41
C SER A 70 -0.17 -10.01 6.18
N LEU A 71 -1.30 -9.77 5.53
CA LEU A 71 -2.58 -9.44 6.18
C LEU A 71 -3.61 -10.53 5.87
N HIS A 72 -4.03 -11.26 6.89
CA HIS A 72 -4.98 -12.36 6.79
C HIS A 72 -5.83 -12.46 8.07
N GLU A 73 -6.87 -13.28 8.06
CA GLU A 73 -7.86 -13.39 9.15
C GLU A 73 -7.25 -13.50 10.56
N HIS A 74 -6.16 -14.26 10.71
CA HIS A 74 -5.54 -14.46 12.03
C HIS A 74 -4.82 -13.22 12.60
N ASN A 75 -4.35 -12.29 11.78
CA ASN A 75 -3.59 -11.12 12.23
C ASN A 75 -4.27 -9.78 11.91
N GLU A 76 -5.37 -9.79 11.17
CA GLU A 76 -6.10 -8.61 10.75
C GLU A 76 -6.51 -7.75 11.94
N ARG A 77 -7.11 -8.37 12.98
CA ARG A 77 -7.60 -7.66 14.17
C ARG A 77 -6.52 -6.87 14.89
N GLU A 78 -5.29 -7.40 14.90
CA GLU A 78 -4.15 -6.75 15.53
C GLU A 78 -3.54 -5.66 14.64
N ARG A 79 -3.45 -5.91 13.32
CA ARG A 79 -2.71 -5.06 12.38
C ARG A 79 -3.53 -3.88 11.84
N VAL A 80 -4.83 -4.05 11.62
CA VAL A 80 -5.70 -3.04 11.00
C VAL A 80 -5.67 -1.68 11.71
N PRO A 81 -5.72 -1.58 13.06
CA PRO A 81 -5.65 -0.28 13.72
C PRO A 81 -4.40 0.52 13.33
N ARG A 82 -3.22 -0.11 13.34
CA ARG A 82 -1.96 0.51 12.94
C ARG A 82 -1.93 0.88 11.45
N LEU A 83 -2.55 0.06 10.59
CA LEU A 83 -2.65 0.35 9.16
C LEU A 83 -3.55 1.55 8.87
N ILE A 84 -4.65 1.70 9.62
CA ILE A 84 -5.53 2.87 9.53
C ILE A 84 -4.78 4.14 9.95
N GLU A 85 -4.00 4.09 11.03
CA GLU A 85 -3.16 5.21 11.47
C GLU A 85 -2.15 5.63 10.39
N ARG A 86 -1.50 4.65 9.74
CA ARG A 86 -0.59 4.90 8.60
C ARG A 86 -1.32 5.57 7.43
N LEU A 87 -2.47 5.04 7.04
CA LEU A 87 -3.32 5.62 5.99
C LEU A 87 -3.71 7.06 6.33
N GLN A 88 -4.14 7.34 7.56
CA GLN A 88 -4.49 8.70 7.96
C GLN A 88 -3.29 9.66 7.94
N ALA A 89 -2.07 9.14 8.17
CA ALA A 89 -0.83 9.90 8.10
C ALA A 89 -0.31 10.15 6.66
N GLY A 90 -0.94 9.57 5.63
CA GLY A 90 -0.58 9.80 4.24
C GLY A 90 0.07 8.60 3.52
N ALA A 91 0.09 7.41 4.15
CA ALA A 91 0.89 6.26 3.72
C ALA A 91 0.08 4.97 3.55
#